data_AF-A0A8J7EDH7-F1
#
_entry.id   AF-A0A8J7EDH7-F1
#
_cell.length_a   1.000
_cell.length_b   1.000
_cell.length_c   1.000
_cell.angle_alpha   90.00
_cell.angle_beta   90.00
_cell.angle_gamma   90.00
#
_symmetry.space_group_name_H-M   'P 1'
#
loop_
_entity.id
_entity.type
_entity.pdbx_description
1 polymer ?
#
loop_
_entity_poly.entity_id
_entity_poly.type
_entity_poly.pdbx_seq_one_letter_code
_entity_poly.pdbx_strand_id
1 'polypeptide(L)'
;MRVLKAVEGLTRYLVQARQSHGSVRASGRGLRSTDRMEVGLVPTMGNLHRGHLSLIERARRENALVVVSIFVNPLQFGPQEDLARYPHTPDQDLHLCEQAGVDAVFMPTPAAFYGTADPQASDLTQVVPPKGMVAVLCGPHRPGHFEGVATVVTKLLSLVAPDRAYFGYKDAQQLAILKRLARDLNLPGQIVGCPTVREVSGLALSSRNVYLSAAERQQAAALYRSLMAAHSRFKAGDRHHTALVAAVHQELAQEPSLQPQYVDLVHPETLEPLEQVETLGMVAVAAYLGTTRLIDNLLLRDRQPIVAIDGPAGAGKSTVARRVAQRLNLLYLDSGAMYRAVTWLALERGVDLHDEVAIAELVSDCDIHLAASGDDPAFAAFPSRIWINGQEVTQLIRGPAVTEQVSLVSAQPTVRQTLLRQQQQYGVTGGVVMEGRDIGTQVFPQAELKIFLTASVAERARRRQRDLAAQQQPAVPLDELELAIDERDRKDSSRLVSPLRQADDAIALITDGLSIDDVVEKIVQLFNEKVISK
;
A
#
# COMPACT_ATOMS: atom_id res chain seq x y z
N MET A 1 -14.31 21.53 -5.96
CA MET A 1 -12.92 21.70 -5.50
C MET A 1 -12.72 23.09 -4.89
N ARG A 2 -12.08 23.24 -3.74
CA ARG A 2 -11.66 24.55 -3.16
C ARG A 2 -10.15 24.76 -3.34
N VAL A 3 -9.74 25.99 -3.67
CA VAL A 3 -8.31 26.36 -3.72
C VAL A 3 -7.96 27.18 -2.48
N LEU A 4 -6.97 26.70 -1.71
CA LEU A 4 -6.59 27.24 -0.40
C LEU A 4 -5.13 27.69 -0.46
N LYS A 5 -4.86 28.96 -0.19
CA LYS A 5 -3.51 29.55 -0.28
C LYS A 5 -2.87 29.87 1.08
N ALA A 6 -3.66 29.82 2.16
CA ALA A 6 -3.22 30.12 3.52
C ALA A 6 -3.36 28.88 4.41
N VAL A 7 -2.47 28.72 5.38
CA VAL A 7 -2.48 27.60 6.33
C VAL A 7 -3.78 27.60 7.13
N GLU A 8 -4.22 28.77 7.61
CA GLU A 8 -5.46 28.94 8.36
C GLU A 8 -6.69 28.52 7.54
N GLY A 9 -6.67 28.81 6.24
CA GLY A 9 -7.72 28.40 5.30
C GLY A 9 -7.82 26.89 5.16
N LEU A 10 -6.68 26.21 5.01
CA LEU A 10 -6.60 24.74 4.97
C LEU A 10 -7.09 24.12 6.28
N THR A 11 -6.59 24.61 7.42
CA THR A 11 -6.97 24.11 8.74
C THR A 11 -8.48 24.26 8.98
N ARG A 12 -9.05 25.43 8.68
CA ARG A 12 -10.50 25.66 8.84
C ARG A 12 -11.34 24.78 7.90
N TYR A 13 -10.91 24.61 6.66
CA TYR A 13 -11.58 23.71 5.72
C TYR A 13 -11.62 22.27 6.23
N LEU A 14 -10.49 21.74 6.71
CA LEU A 14 -10.40 20.37 7.22
C LEU A 14 -11.19 20.16 8.52
N VAL A 15 -11.18 21.13 9.43
CA VAL A 15 -12.02 21.09 10.64
C VAL A 15 -13.49 21.04 10.26
N GLN A 16 -13.94 21.91 9.35
CA GLN A 16 -15.33 21.93 8.89
C GLN A 16 -15.74 20.64 8.17
N ALA A 17 -14.87 20.10 7.32
CA ALA A 17 -15.12 18.85 6.60
C ALA A 17 -15.30 17.66 7.56
N ARG A 18 -14.41 17.56 8.56
CA ARG A 18 -14.48 16.52 9.60
C ARG A 18 -15.72 16.65 10.49
N GLN A 19 -16.13 17.88 10.85
CA GLN A 19 -17.31 18.12 11.68
C GLN A 19 -18.64 17.89 10.93
N SER A 20 -18.74 18.36 9.68
CA SER A 20 -19.96 18.21 8.87
C SER A 20 -20.32 16.73 8.64
N HIS A 21 -19.32 15.86 8.50
CA HIS A 21 -19.53 14.42 8.40
C HIS A 21 -20.09 13.79 9.68
N GLY A 22 -19.68 14.28 10.87
CA GLY A 22 -20.20 13.81 12.15
C GLY A 22 -21.65 14.26 12.43
N SER A 23 -22.07 15.43 11.93
CA SER A 23 -23.37 16.02 12.24
C SER A 23 -24.54 15.45 11.42
N VAL A 24 -24.35 15.04 10.17
CA VAL A 24 -25.45 14.59 9.28
C VAL A 24 -26.03 13.22 9.69
N ARG A 25 -25.34 12.45 10.54
CA ARG A 25 -25.77 11.11 10.96
C ARG A 25 -26.15 10.99 12.45
N ALA A 26 -25.95 12.04 13.24
CA ALA A 26 -26.31 12.05 14.67
C ALA A 26 -27.84 12.09 14.94
N SER A 27 -28.68 12.33 13.92
CA SER A 27 -30.14 12.38 14.05
C SER A 27 -30.84 11.00 14.07
N GLY A 28 -30.09 9.89 14.09
CA GLY A 28 -30.64 8.53 14.16
C GLY A 28 -29.82 7.59 15.04
N ARG A 29 -30.23 7.44 16.31
CA ARG A 29 -29.82 6.41 17.30
C ARG A 29 -28.30 6.21 17.53
N GLY A 30 -27.82 6.78 18.64
CA GLY A 30 -26.61 6.34 19.36
C GLY A 30 -25.29 6.73 18.69
N LEU A 31 -24.48 7.52 19.40
CA LEU A 31 -23.09 7.82 19.01
C LEU A 31 -22.31 6.50 18.87
N ARG A 32 -22.15 6.00 17.65
CA ARG A 32 -21.12 5.01 17.30
C ARG A 32 -19.87 5.79 16.89
N SER A 33 -18.72 5.45 17.48
CA SER A 33 -17.40 6.09 17.34
C SER A 33 -16.77 6.03 15.94
N THR A 34 -17.47 5.55 14.90
CA THR A 34 -16.79 4.92 13.74
C THR A 34 -16.90 5.62 12.38
N ASP A 35 -17.46 6.82 12.26
CA ASP A 35 -17.63 7.50 10.95
C ASP A 35 -16.80 8.80 10.85
N ARG A 36 -15.47 8.70 11.00
CA ARG A 36 -14.52 9.79 10.69
C ARG A 36 -14.37 9.91 9.16
N MET A 37 -14.43 11.13 8.62
CA MET A 37 -14.15 11.38 7.20
C MET A 37 -12.68 11.08 6.90
N GLU A 38 -12.41 10.06 6.08
CA GLU A 38 -11.05 9.73 5.66
C GLU A 38 -10.49 10.78 4.71
N VAL A 39 -9.27 11.23 4.99
CA VAL A 39 -8.56 12.25 4.22
C VAL A 39 -7.33 11.63 3.55
N GLY A 40 -7.34 11.63 2.22
CA GLY A 40 -6.18 11.32 1.38
C GLY A 40 -5.39 12.58 1.05
N LEU A 41 -4.07 12.55 1.20
CA LEU A 41 -3.16 13.63 0.81
C LEU A 41 -2.25 13.20 -0.34
N VAL A 42 -2.15 14.03 -1.38
CA VAL A 42 -1.16 13.86 -2.45
C VAL A 42 -0.25 15.09 -2.49
N PRO A 43 0.96 15.01 -1.90
CA PRO A 43 1.91 16.11 -1.97
C PRO A 43 2.59 16.19 -3.34
N THR A 44 2.58 17.37 -3.96
CA THR A 44 3.20 17.62 -5.27
C THR A 44 3.89 18.98 -5.32
N MET A 45 4.74 19.17 -6.32
CA MET A 45 5.32 20.47 -6.68
C MET A 45 4.61 21.14 -7.87
N GLY A 46 3.46 20.62 -8.32
CA GLY A 46 2.81 21.08 -9.54
C GLY A 46 3.42 20.53 -10.83
N ASN A 47 2.99 21.07 -11.97
CA ASN A 47 3.21 20.52 -13.30
C ASN A 47 2.79 19.04 -13.39
N LEU A 48 1.51 18.84 -13.10
CA LEU A 48 0.91 17.52 -12.94
C LEU A 48 0.87 16.75 -14.27
N HIS A 49 0.98 15.43 -14.16
CA HIS A 49 1.01 14.50 -15.30
C HIS A 49 0.32 13.19 -14.93
N ARG A 50 0.19 12.23 -15.87
CA ARG A 50 -0.48 10.94 -15.62
C ARG A 50 0.06 10.19 -14.39
N GLY A 51 1.36 10.30 -14.11
CA GLY A 51 1.97 9.77 -12.88
C GLY A 51 1.42 10.39 -11.58
N HIS A 52 1.11 11.70 -11.55
CA HIS A 52 0.45 12.32 -10.40
C HIS A 52 -1.05 11.98 -10.36
N LEU A 53 -1.69 11.92 -11.52
CA LEU A 53 -3.10 11.53 -11.62
C LEU A 53 -3.34 10.12 -11.08
N SER A 54 -2.44 9.16 -11.29
CA SER A 54 -2.59 7.83 -10.70
C SER A 54 -2.55 7.85 -9.16
N LEU A 55 -1.79 8.77 -8.55
CA LEU A 55 -1.81 8.99 -7.10
C LEU A 55 -3.16 9.56 -6.65
N ILE A 56 -3.67 10.57 -7.37
CA ILE A 56 -4.96 11.22 -7.06
C ILE A 56 -6.12 10.25 -7.25
N GLU A 57 -6.13 9.48 -8.34
CA GLU A 57 -7.12 8.45 -8.64
C GLU A 57 -7.14 7.38 -7.54
N ARG A 58 -5.97 6.97 -7.04
CA ARG A 58 -5.89 6.04 -5.89
C ARG A 58 -6.38 6.69 -4.60
N ALA A 59 -5.95 7.92 -4.29
CA ALA A 59 -6.40 8.67 -3.12
C ALA A 59 -7.92 8.87 -3.12
N ARG A 60 -8.51 9.16 -4.27
CA ARG A 60 -9.95 9.36 -4.45
C ARG A 60 -10.74 8.09 -4.21
N ARG A 61 -10.24 6.95 -4.68
CA ARG A 61 -10.86 5.65 -4.44
C ARG A 61 -10.80 5.26 -2.98
N GLU A 62 -9.68 5.51 -2.32
CA GLU A 62 -9.42 5.04 -0.97
C GLU A 62 -9.96 5.96 0.12
N ASN A 63 -10.27 7.23 -0.13
CA ASN A 63 -10.65 8.20 0.92
C ASN A 63 -11.91 8.98 0.55
N ALA A 64 -12.59 9.54 1.57
CA ALA A 64 -13.79 10.36 1.41
C ALA A 64 -13.48 11.83 1.06
N LEU A 65 -12.31 12.33 1.45
CA LEU A 65 -11.79 13.65 1.08
C LEU A 65 -10.40 13.50 0.45
N VAL A 66 -10.13 14.20 -0.64
CA VAL A 66 -8.78 14.27 -1.25
C VAL A 66 -8.27 15.70 -1.21
N VAL A 67 -7.10 15.87 -0.60
CA VAL A 67 -6.29 17.09 -0.64
C VAL A 67 -5.09 16.86 -1.54
N VAL A 68 -4.87 17.76 -2.51
CA VAL A 68 -3.62 17.83 -3.26
C VAL A 68 -2.87 19.08 -2.81
N SER A 69 -1.60 18.96 -2.41
CA SER A 69 -0.76 20.14 -2.22
C SER A 69 0.05 20.40 -3.49
N ILE A 70 0.09 21.65 -3.92
CA ILE A 70 0.91 22.12 -5.04
C ILE A 70 1.83 23.20 -4.49
N PHE A 71 3.08 22.83 -4.21
CA PHE A 71 4.05 23.73 -3.61
C PHE A 71 5.46 23.38 -4.07
N VAL A 72 6.07 24.27 -4.86
CA VAL A 72 7.50 24.18 -5.20
C VAL A 72 8.30 24.60 -3.98
N ASN A 73 8.68 23.62 -3.16
CA ASN A 73 9.37 23.84 -1.90
C ASN A 73 10.80 24.35 -2.12
N PRO A 74 11.19 25.58 -1.72
CA PRO A 74 12.56 26.05 -1.94
C PRO A 74 13.61 25.28 -1.14
N LEU A 75 13.28 24.76 0.05
CA LEU A 75 14.24 24.08 0.94
C LEU A 75 14.84 22.80 0.34
N GLN A 76 14.18 22.20 -0.64
CA GLN A 76 14.66 20.96 -1.27
C GLN A 76 15.42 21.18 -2.58
N PHE A 77 15.73 22.43 -2.94
CA PHE A 77 16.54 22.77 -4.11
C PHE A 77 17.87 23.36 -3.68
N GLY A 78 18.97 22.78 -4.16
CA GLY A 78 20.30 23.35 -4.00
C GLY A 78 20.52 24.57 -4.92
N PRO A 79 21.59 25.37 -4.69
CA PRO A 79 21.89 26.57 -5.50
C PRO A 79 22.06 26.31 -7.00
N GLN A 80 22.47 25.10 -7.37
CA GLN A 80 22.69 24.69 -8.77
C GLN A 80 21.49 23.92 -9.35
N GLU A 81 20.42 23.72 -8.58
CA GLU A 81 19.22 23.02 -9.05
C GLU A 81 18.26 23.95 -9.79
N ASP A 82 17.23 23.35 -10.38
CA ASP A 82 16.34 24.01 -11.33
C ASP A 82 15.20 24.80 -10.70
N LEU A 83 15.33 25.32 -9.48
CA LEU A 83 14.24 26.04 -8.77
C LEU A 83 13.63 27.17 -9.64
N ALA A 84 14.48 28.03 -10.20
CA ALA A 84 14.04 29.15 -11.03
C ALA A 84 13.45 28.73 -12.39
N ARG A 85 13.73 27.50 -12.84
CA ARG A 85 13.26 26.95 -14.12
C ARG A 85 12.14 25.92 -13.94
N TYR A 86 11.82 25.55 -12.70
CA TYR A 86 10.86 24.49 -12.43
C TYR A 86 9.51 24.85 -13.05
N PRO A 87 8.84 23.93 -13.79
CA PRO A 87 7.69 24.31 -14.58
C PRO A 87 6.53 24.66 -13.67
N HIS A 88 5.85 25.77 -13.97
CA HIS A 88 4.76 26.31 -13.16
C HIS A 88 3.50 26.49 -14.02
N THR A 89 2.54 25.58 -13.86
CA THR A 89 1.33 25.47 -14.70
C THR A 89 0.05 25.38 -13.85
N PRO A 90 -0.24 26.37 -12.99
CA PRO A 90 -1.30 26.27 -11.98
C PRO A 90 -2.69 26.05 -12.58
N ASP A 91 -3.02 26.70 -13.70
CA ASP A 91 -4.33 26.56 -14.33
C ASP A 91 -4.56 25.14 -14.87
N GLN A 92 -3.54 24.55 -15.50
CA GLN A 92 -3.57 23.17 -15.98
C GLN A 92 -3.66 22.19 -14.80
N ASP A 93 -2.87 22.41 -13.75
CA ASP A 93 -2.86 21.55 -12.57
C ASP A 93 -4.23 21.56 -11.87
N LEU A 94 -4.83 22.74 -11.71
CA LEU A 94 -6.18 22.88 -11.14
C LEU A 94 -7.24 22.18 -11.98
N HIS A 95 -7.18 22.30 -13.30
CA HIS A 95 -8.10 21.60 -14.19
C HIS A 95 -7.99 20.08 -14.06
N LEU A 96 -6.77 19.56 -14.00
CA LEU A 96 -6.50 18.13 -13.79
C LEU A 96 -7.00 17.65 -12.42
N CYS A 97 -6.80 18.44 -11.36
CA CYS A 97 -7.34 18.14 -10.03
C CYS A 97 -8.87 18.12 -10.01
N GLU A 98 -9.53 19.06 -10.69
CA GLU A 98 -10.98 19.11 -10.79
C GLU A 98 -11.55 17.88 -11.49
N GLN A 99 -10.98 17.50 -12.64
CA GLN A 99 -11.38 16.30 -13.38
C GLN A 99 -11.18 15.01 -12.58
N ALA A 100 -10.14 14.95 -11.75
CA ALA A 100 -9.84 13.80 -10.90
C ALA A 100 -10.67 13.75 -9.60
N GLY A 101 -11.57 14.72 -9.37
CA GLY A 101 -12.45 14.74 -8.20
C GLY A 101 -11.75 15.15 -6.90
N VAL A 102 -10.75 16.03 -6.98
CA VAL A 102 -10.08 16.60 -5.81
C VAL A 102 -11.01 17.55 -5.07
N ASP A 103 -11.08 17.41 -3.74
CA ASP A 103 -11.93 18.25 -2.89
C ASP A 103 -11.29 19.59 -2.59
N ALA A 104 -9.98 19.59 -2.26
CA ALA A 104 -9.22 20.79 -2.00
C ALA A 104 -7.80 20.74 -2.58
N VAL A 105 -7.37 21.86 -3.15
CA VAL A 105 -5.99 22.10 -3.56
C VAL A 105 -5.37 23.10 -2.61
N PHE A 106 -4.29 22.71 -1.94
CA PHE A 106 -3.50 23.61 -1.10
C PHE A 106 -2.29 24.12 -1.88
N MET A 107 -2.30 25.42 -2.21
CA MET A 107 -1.31 26.06 -3.06
C MET A 107 -0.76 27.34 -2.39
N PRO A 108 0.03 27.19 -1.30
CA PRO A 108 0.55 28.33 -0.55
C PRO A 108 1.76 28.97 -1.24
N THR A 109 2.06 30.21 -0.87
CA THR A 109 3.36 30.83 -1.13
C THR A 109 4.37 30.43 -0.04
N PRO A 110 5.70 30.59 -0.26
CA PRO A 110 6.68 30.39 0.81
C PRO A 110 6.38 31.23 2.05
N ALA A 111 5.98 32.50 1.88
CA ALA A 111 5.60 33.37 3.00
C ALA A 111 4.40 32.83 3.78
N ALA A 112 3.36 32.35 3.10
CA ALA A 112 2.20 31.77 3.77
C ALA A 112 2.50 30.42 4.44
N PHE A 113 3.44 29.63 3.90
CA PHE A 113 3.73 28.29 4.40
C PHE A 113 4.82 28.27 5.47
N TYR A 114 5.90 29.03 5.29
CA TYR A 114 7.06 29.09 6.19
C TYR A 114 7.09 30.34 7.07
N GLY A 115 6.19 31.31 6.87
CA GLY A 115 6.22 32.59 7.58
C GLY A 115 7.27 33.57 7.04
N THR A 116 7.97 33.21 5.96
CA THR A 116 9.04 33.99 5.33
C THR A 116 9.02 33.78 3.82
N ALA A 117 9.30 34.83 3.05
CA ALA A 117 9.39 34.73 1.60
C ALA A 117 10.64 33.97 1.14
N ASP A 118 11.71 33.97 1.95
CA ASP A 118 12.97 33.28 1.67
C ASP A 118 13.29 32.30 2.80
N PRO A 119 12.75 31.07 2.73
CA PRO A 119 13.00 30.06 3.75
C PRO A 119 14.45 29.55 3.78
N GLN A 120 15.23 29.72 2.70
CA GLN A 120 16.63 29.29 2.66
C GLN A 120 17.55 30.25 3.44
N ALA A 121 17.20 31.54 3.48
CA ALA A 121 17.93 32.56 4.23
C ALA A 121 17.42 32.76 5.67
N SER A 122 16.47 31.94 6.12
CA SER A 122 15.80 32.09 7.42
C SER A 122 16.24 30.99 8.39
N ASP A 123 16.29 31.29 9.69
CA ASP A 123 16.57 30.32 10.77
C ASP A 123 15.29 29.50 11.08
N LEU A 124 14.97 28.56 10.19
CA LEU A 124 13.80 27.69 10.30
C LEU A 124 14.15 26.38 10.98
N THR A 125 13.26 25.89 11.84
CA THR A 125 13.32 24.50 12.31
C THR A 125 13.14 23.55 11.12
N GLN A 126 14.11 22.66 10.95
CA GLN A 126 14.11 21.65 9.90
C GLN A 126 14.15 20.24 10.48
N VAL A 127 13.72 19.28 9.65
CA VAL A 127 13.63 17.86 10.01
C VAL A 127 14.75 17.12 9.28
N VAL A 128 15.66 16.52 10.04
CA VAL A 128 16.84 15.84 9.50
C VAL A 128 16.60 14.32 9.43
N PRO A 129 16.61 13.70 8.23
CA PRO A 129 16.51 12.26 8.10
C PRO A 129 17.72 11.51 8.67
N PRO A 130 17.62 10.19 8.93
CA PRO A 130 18.76 9.38 9.35
C PRO A 130 19.92 9.47 8.36
N LYS A 131 21.14 9.72 8.88
CA LYS A 131 22.36 9.93 8.06
C LYS A 131 22.61 8.83 7.04
N GLY A 132 22.42 7.56 7.41
CA GLY A 132 22.64 6.43 6.50
C GLY A 132 21.75 6.47 5.25
N MET A 133 20.49 6.92 5.38
CA MET A 133 19.53 6.97 4.28
C MET A 133 19.81 8.09 3.28
N VAL A 134 20.52 9.14 3.72
CA VAL A 134 20.91 10.30 2.88
C VAL A 134 22.37 10.23 2.42
N ALA A 135 23.14 9.23 2.87
CA ALA A 135 24.53 9.03 2.47
C ALA A 135 24.68 8.25 1.15
N VAL A 136 23.57 7.83 0.54
CA VAL A 136 23.53 7.00 -0.68
C VAL A 136 22.68 7.64 -1.78
N LEU A 137 22.75 7.10 -3.00
CA LEU A 137 21.89 7.47 -4.13
C LEU A 137 21.85 8.99 -4.39
N CYS A 138 20.66 9.62 -4.39
CA CYS A 138 20.53 11.06 -4.66
C CYS A 138 21.14 11.94 -3.57
N GLY A 139 21.33 11.44 -2.35
CA GLY A 139 21.70 12.25 -1.20
C GLY A 139 23.04 12.97 -1.34
N PRO A 140 24.16 12.26 -1.63
CA PRO A 140 25.46 12.87 -1.87
C PRO A 140 25.48 13.89 -3.02
N HIS A 141 24.60 13.71 -4.01
CA HIS A 141 24.51 14.60 -5.17
C HIS A 141 23.57 15.79 -4.99
N ARG A 142 22.78 15.80 -3.90
CA ARG A 142 21.78 16.83 -3.62
C ARG A 142 21.81 17.21 -2.13
N PRO A 143 22.90 17.84 -1.64
CA PRO A 143 23.02 18.22 -0.23
C PRO A 143 21.83 19.06 0.24
N GLY A 144 21.27 18.76 1.42
CA GLY A 144 20.10 19.44 1.97
C GLY A 144 18.75 19.04 1.36
N HIS A 145 18.72 18.36 0.20
CA HIS A 145 17.47 18.01 -0.48
C HIS A 145 16.48 17.24 0.41
N PHE A 146 16.95 16.17 1.06
CA PHE A 146 16.08 15.32 1.87
C PHE A 146 15.68 15.95 3.21
N GLU A 147 16.47 16.89 3.72
CA GLU A 147 16.09 17.72 4.87
C GLU A 147 14.93 18.65 4.49
N GLY A 148 15.03 19.30 3.33
CA GLY A 148 13.95 20.10 2.77
C GLY A 148 12.68 19.29 2.52
N VAL A 149 12.80 18.07 1.96
CA VAL A 149 11.68 17.14 1.74
C VAL A 149 11.06 16.69 3.06
N ALA A 150 11.87 16.26 4.03
CA ALA A 150 11.37 15.81 5.33
C ALA A 150 10.65 16.95 6.07
N THR A 151 11.18 18.18 5.99
CA THR A 151 10.58 19.37 6.60
C THR A 151 9.23 19.70 6.00
N VAL A 152 9.13 19.82 4.66
CA VAL A 152 7.86 20.15 3.99
C VAL A 152 6.80 19.07 4.22
N VAL A 153 7.18 17.78 4.12
CA VAL A 153 6.24 16.68 4.28
C VAL A 153 5.78 16.54 5.73
N THR A 154 6.68 16.68 6.72
CA THR A 154 6.28 16.70 8.13
C THR A 154 5.25 17.79 8.39
N LYS A 155 5.50 19.01 7.88
CA LYS A 155 4.57 20.13 8.03
C LYS A 155 3.22 19.84 7.36
N LEU A 156 3.22 19.29 6.14
CA LEU A 156 1.97 18.91 5.45
C LEU A 156 1.21 17.81 6.20
N LEU A 157 1.87 16.78 6.70
CA LEU A 157 1.25 15.71 7.48
C LEU A 157 0.67 16.23 8.79
N SER A 158 1.37 17.11 9.50
CA SER A 158 0.85 17.74 10.72
C SER A 158 -0.35 18.65 10.45
N LEU A 159 -0.32 19.43 9.36
CA LEU A 159 -1.41 20.35 9.00
C LEU A 159 -2.66 19.62 8.50
N VAL A 160 -2.46 18.63 7.64
CA VAL A 160 -3.56 17.90 7.02
C VAL A 160 -4.08 16.80 7.95
N ALA A 161 -3.21 16.16 8.73
CA ALA A 161 -3.48 14.95 9.49
C ALA A 161 -4.23 13.89 8.65
N PRO A 162 -3.68 13.49 7.49
CA PRO A 162 -4.36 12.59 6.58
C PRO A 162 -4.45 11.19 7.19
N ASP A 163 -5.41 10.40 6.73
CA ASP A 163 -5.47 8.96 7.00
C ASP A 163 -4.48 8.22 6.09
N ARG A 164 -4.27 8.72 4.86
CA ARG A 164 -3.31 8.18 3.89
C ARG A 164 -2.63 9.30 3.10
N ALA A 165 -1.31 9.19 2.90
CA ALA A 165 -0.55 10.10 2.05
C ALA A 165 0.16 9.31 0.93
N TYR A 166 0.00 9.75 -0.32
CA TYR A 166 0.37 8.98 -1.51
C TYR A 166 1.61 9.53 -2.20
N PHE A 167 2.57 8.66 -2.48
CA PHE A 167 3.84 9.00 -3.12
C PHE A 167 4.21 7.96 -4.18
N GLY A 168 4.88 8.38 -5.25
CA GLY A 168 5.31 7.48 -6.33
C GLY A 168 6.61 6.74 -6.02
N TYR A 169 6.72 5.47 -6.45
CA TYR A 169 7.95 4.68 -6.37
C TYR A 169 9.08 5.20 -7.25
N LYS A 170 8.80 6.11 -8.20
CA LYS A 170 9.85 6.76 -9.00
C LYS A 170 10.90 7.43 -8.10
N ASP A 171 10.46 8.06 -7.02
CA ASP A 171 11.31 8.69 -6.02
C ASP A 171 11.49 7.74 -4.81
N ALA A 172 11.94 6.50 -5.06
CA ALA A 172 11.97 5.43 -4.06
C ALA A 172 12.76 5.78 -2.79
N GLN A 173 13.91 6.48 -2.92
CA GLN A 173 14.70 6.95 -1.79
C GLN A 173 13.89 7.91 -0.90
N GLN A 174 13.17 8.86 -1.51
CA GLN A 174 12.27 9.77 -0.79
C GLN A 174 11.20 8.98 -0.06
N LEU A 175 10.53 8.03 -0.74
CA LEU A 175 9.48 7.22 -0.13
C LEU A 175 9.99 6.41 1.08
N ALA A 176 11.16 5.78 0.97
CA ALA A 176 11.78 5.05 2.08
C ALA A 176 12.07 5.97 3.27
N ILE A 177 12.65 7.15 3.02
CA ILE A 177 12.90 8.18 4.04
C ILE A 177 11.60 8.63 4.69
N LEU A 178 10.55 8.90 3.92
CA LEU A 178 9.26 9.37 4.45
C LEU A 178 8.54 8.30 5.26
N LYS A 179 8.62 7.02 4.87
CA LYS A 179 8.13 5.89 5.67
C LYS A 179 8.86 5.79 7.01
N ARG A 180 10.19 5.89 6.99
CA ARG A 180 11.03 5.88 8.20
C ARG A 180 10.70 7.06 9.11
N LEU A 181 10.58 8.26 8.54
CA LEU A 181 10.23 9.49 9.24
C LEU A 181 8.86 9.40 9.92
N ALA A 182 7.84 8.95 9.18
CA ALA A 182 6.49 8.83 9.73
C ALA A 182 6.42 7.85 10.90
N ARG A 183 7.15 6.72 10.79
CA ARG A 183 7.26 5.75 11.87
C ARG A 183 8.01 6.31 13.08
N ASP A 184 9.20 6.86 12.88
CA ASP A 184 10.08 7.29 13.98
C ASP A 184 9.50 8.50 14.75
N LEU A 185 8.71 9.36 14.09
CA LEU A 185 8.07 10.53 14.69
C LEU A 185 6.58 10.34 15.03
N ASN A 186 6.03 9.13 14.86
CA ASN A 186 4.60 8.83 15.05
C ASN A 186 3.69 9.82 14.30
N LEU A 187 4.05 10.17 13.05
CA LEU A 187 3.27 11.11 12.25
C LEU A 187 1.93 10.49 11.84
N PRO A 188 0.88 11.32 11.68
CA PRO A 188 -0.44 10.82 11.32
C PRO A 188 -0.47 10.25 9.91
N GLY A 189 -1.24 9.18 9.76
CA GLY A 189 -1.59 8.60 8.46
C GLY A 189 -0.57 7.58 7.95
N GLN A 190 -1.03 6.76 7.01
CA GLN A 190 -0.22 5.77 6.32
C GLN A 190 0.51 6.39 5.12
N ILE A 191 1.82 6.15 5.00
CA ILE A 191 2.59 6.52 3.80
C ILE A 191 2.43 5.40 2.75
N VAL A 192 1.69 5.70 1.68
CA VAL A 192 1.32 4.76 0.63
C VAL A 192 2.19 4.96 -0.61
N GLY A 193 2.91 3.90 -1.01
CA GLY A 193 3.69 3.87 -2.24
C GLY A 193 2.84 3.43 -3.45
N CYS A 194 2.99 4.15 -4.57
CA CYS A 194 2.27 3.89 -5.82
C CYS A 194 3.23 3.55 -6.96
N PRO A 195 2.90 2.59 -7.84
CA PRO A 195 3.76 2.20 -8.96
C PRO A 195 4.18 3.37 -9.85
N THR A 196 5.41 3.31 -10.36
CA THR A 196 5.90 4.24 -11.37
C THR A 196 5.10 4.09 -12.65
N VAL A 197 4.40 5.15 -13.07
CA VAL A 197 3.73 5.20 -14.37
C VAL A 197 4.76 5.56 -15.44
N ARG A 198 4.71 4.84 -16.55
CA ARG A 198 5.67 4.94 -17.65
C ARG A 198 4.98 5.30 -18.96
N GLU A 199 5.71 5.95 -19.85
CA GLU A 199 5.34 6.06 -21.26
C GLU A 199 5.41 4.69 -21.95
N VAL A 200 4.86 4.57 -23.16
CA VAL A 200 4.94 3.34 -23.97
C VAL A 200 6.40 2.92 -24.22
N SER A 201 7.31 3.90 -24.32
CA SER A 201 8.75 3.66 -24.45
C SER A 201 9.39 3.04 -23.20
N GLY A 202 8.69 3.03 -22.06
CA GLY A 202 9.22 2.62 -20.76
C GLY A 202 9.79 3.78 -19.91
N LEU A 203 9.94 4.98 -20.48
CA LEU A 203 10.40 6.16 -19.75
C LEU A 203 9.45 6.47 -18.58
N ALA A 204 10.01 6.58 -17.37
CA ALA A 204 9.24 6.99 -16.20
C ALA A 204 8.70 8.43 -16.38
N LEU A 205 7.41 8.64 -16.10
CA LEU A 205 6.81 9.97 -16.20
C LEU A 205 7.38 10.91 -15.14
N SER A 206 7.73 12.12 -15.57
CA SER A 206 8.30 13.17 -14.72
C SER A 206 7.90 14.54 -15.25
N SER A 207 7.70 15.51 -14.35
CA SER A 207 7.54 16.93 -14.71
C SER A 207 8.73 17.44 -15.54
N ARG A 208 9.93 16.90 -15.28
CA ARG A 208 11.17 17.22 -16.01
C ARG A 208 11.24 16.65 -17.42
N ASN A 209 10.36 15.73 -17.83
CA ASN A 209 10.35 15.22 -19.22
C ASN A 209 9.96 16.31 -20.23
N VAL A 210 9.37 17.42 -19.77
CA VAL A 210 9.07 18.60 -20.61
C VAL A 210 10.32 19.26 -21.18
N TYR A 211 11.47 19.12 -20.53
CA TYR A 211 12.75 19.68 -20.99
C TYR A 211 13.39 18.87 -22.11
N LEU A 212 12.94 17.62 -22.33
CA LEU A 212 13.50 16.72 -23.31
C LEU A 212 12.87 16.98 -24.69
N SER A 213 13.72 17.11 -25.70
CA SER A 213 13.32 17.03 -27.11
C SER A 213 12.75 15.65 -27.45
N ALA A 214 12.09 15.52 -28.60
CA ALA A 214 11.54 14.23 -29.05
C ALA A 214 12.62 13.14 -29.18
N ALA A 215 13.83 13.50 -29.64
CA ALA A 215 14.97 12.58 -29.72
C ALA A 215 15.45 12.18 -28.32
N GLU A 216 15.66 13.16 -27.43
CA GLU A 216 16.08 12.89 -26.05
C GLU A 216 15.08 12.03 -25.28
N ARG A 217 13.77 12.17 -25.53
CA ARG A 217 12.75 11.29 -24.92
C ARG A 217 12.92 9.82 -25.34
N GLN A 218 13.26 9.57 -26.60
CA GLN A 218 13.53 8.20 -27.07
C GLN A 218 14.81 7.63 -26.45
N GLN A 219 15.85 8.46 -26.34
CA GLN A 219 17.12 8.09 -25.71
C GLN A 219 16.94 7.80 -24.22
N ALA A 220 16.18 8.63 -23.51
CA ALA A 220 15.88 8.49 -22.08
C ALA A 220 15.21 7.15 -21.72
N ALA A 221 14.55 6.48 -22.67
CA ALA A 221 14.01 5.14 -22.47
C ALA A 221 15.08 4.08 -22.17
N ALA A 222 16.36 4.35 -22.48
CA ALA A 222 17.47 3.48 -22.13
C ALA A 222 17.66 3.32 -20.61
N LEU A 223 17.23 4.28 -19.78
CA LEU A 223 17.24 4.10 -18.32
C LEU A 223 16.43 2.86 -17.93
N TYR A 224 15.20 2.74 -18.44
CA TYR A 224 14.35 1.61 -18.11
C TYR A 224 14.89 0.30 -18.70
N ARG A 225 15.40 0.32 -19.95
CA ARG A 225 16.05 -0.86 -20.54
C ARG A 225 17.23 -1.34 -19.69
N SER A 226 18.04 -0.42 -19.16
CA SER A 226 19.18 -0.76 -18.31
C SER A 226 18.78 -1.43 -17.00
N LEU A 227 17.68 -0.97 -16.38
CA LEU A 227 17.12 -1.64 -15.19
C LEU A 227 16.55 -3.02 -15.53
N MET A 228 15.91 -3.16 -16.69
CA MET A 228 15.44 -4.46 -17.17
C MET A 228 16.58 -5.42 -17.51
N ALA A 229 17.75 -4.93 -17.93
CA ALA A 229 18.94 -5.75 -18.11
C ALA A 229 19.41 -6.35 -16.78
N ALA A 230 19.50 -5.53 -15.72
CA ALA A 230 19.79 -6.02 -14.37
C ALA A 230 18.73 -7.01 -13.88
N HIS A 231 17.44 -6.74 -14.10
CA HIS A 231 16.37 -7.67 -13.75
C HIS A 231 16.47 -9.01 -14.49
N SER A 232 16.81 -9.00 -15.78
CA SER A 232 17.01 -10.22 -16.57
C SER A 232 18.21 -11.03 -16.06
N ARG A 233 19.33 -10.38 -15.72
CA ARG A 233 20.50 -11.04 -15.10
C ARG A 233 20.14 -11.63 -13.74
N PHE A 234 19.38 -10.89 -12.94
CA PHE A 234 18.87 -11.36 -11.67
C PHE A 234 17.98 -12.60 -11.83
N LYS A 235 17.05 -12.59 -12.79
CA LYS A 235 16.23 -13.77 -13.11
C LYS A 235 17.04 -14.96 -13.63
N ALA A 236 18.15 -14.71 -14.30
CA ALA A 236 19.09 -15.75 -14.75
C ALA A 236 19.98 -16.33 -13.63
N GLY A 237 19.87 -15.83 -12.40
CA GLY A 237 20.59 -16.35 -11.24
C GLY A 237 21.69 -15.45 -10.69
N ASP A 238 21.99 -14.31 -11.32
CA ASP A 238 22.95 -13.36 -10.75
C ASP A 238 22.35 -12.73 -9.48
N ARG A 239 23.16 -12.67 -8.43
CA ARG A 239 22.77 -12.07 -7.14
C ARG A 239 23.69 -10.93 -6.71
N HIS A 240 24.92 -10.90 -7.22
CA HIS A 240 25.96 -9.96 -6.79
C HIS A 240 25.77 -8.57 -7.39
N HIS A 241 26.01 -7.55 -6.56
CA HIS A 241 26.05 -6.14 -6.91
C HIS A 241 26.81 -5.86 -8.19
N THR A 242 28.04 -6.36 -8.28
CA THR A 242 28.96 -6.12 -9.40
C THR A 242 28.37 -6.55 -10.73
N ALA A 243 27.76 -7.74 -10.80
CA ALA A 243 27.15 -8.26 -12.02
C ALA A 243 25.90 -7.48 -12.43
N LEU A 244 25.03 -7.18 -11.45
CA LEU A 244 23.78 -6.47 -11.70
C LEU A 244 24.01 -5.02 -12.13
N VAL A 245 24.90 -4.31 -11.44
CA VAL A 245 25.29 -2.93 -11.77
C VAL A 245 26.04 -2.87 -13.10
N ALA A 246 26.93 -3.83 -13.39
CA ALA A 246 27.60 -3.91 -14.69
C ALA A 246 26.61 -4.07 -15.86
N ALA A 247 25.54 -4.86 -15.68
CA ALA A 247 24.50 -5.01 -16.70
C ALA A 247 23.78 -3.70 -17.01
N VAL A 248 23.50 -2.88 -15.99
CA VAL A 248 22.94 -1.54 -16.19
C VAL A 248 23.92 -0.67 -16.99
N HIS A 249 25.19 -0.62 -16.57
CA HIS A 249 26.21 0.20 -17.26
C HIS A 249 26.42 -0.23 -18.72
N GLN A 250 26.41 -1.54 -19.00
CA GLN A 250 26.56 -2.06 -20.36
C GLN A 250 25.41 -1.61 -21.27
N GLU A 251 24.17 -1.62 -20.77
CA GLU A 251 23.02 -1.15 -21.54
C GLU A 251 23.05 0.38 -21.71
N LEU A 252 23.40 1.13 -20.67
CA LEU A 252 23.54 2.59 -20.77
C LEU A 252 24.65 3.01 -21.75
N ALA A 253 25.73 2.23 -21.87
CA ALA A 253 26.82 2.51 -22.81
C ALA A 253 26.38 2.49 -24.29
N GLN A 254 25.23 1.87 -24.60
CA GLN A 254 24.64 1.90 -25.95
C GLN A 254 24.01 3.26 -26.29
N GLU A 255 23.79 4.12 -25.29
CA GLU A 255 23.27 5.47 -25.45
C GLU A 255 24.22 6.50 -24.80
N PRO A 256 25.35 6.86 -25.46
CA PRO A 256 26.39 7.71 -24.86
C PRO A 256 25.94 9.13 -24.49
N SER A 257 24.77 9.57 -25.00
CA SER A 257 24.15 10.85 -24.64
C SER A 257 23.67 10.87 -23.19
N LEU A 258 23.38 9.70 -22.61
CA LEU A 258 23.06 9.52 -21.21
C LEU A 258 24.33 9.39 -20.39
N GLN A 259 24.56 10.36 -19.52
CA GLN A 259 25.72 10.38 -18.62
C GLN A 259 25.28 9.88 -17.24
N PRO A 260 25.61 8.65 -16.83
CA PRO A 260 25.23 8.13 -15.52
C PRO A 260 25.90 8.96 -14.41
N GLN A 261 25.10 9.45 -13.47
CA GLN A 261 25.59 10.04 -12.23
C GLN A 261 25.87 8.95 -11.20
N TYR A 262 24.98 7.97 -11.08
CA TYR A 262 25.20 6.75 -10.31
C TYR A 262 24.34 5.61 -10.85
N VAL A 263 24.81 4.39 -10.61
CA VAL A 263 24.02 3.16 -10.62
C VAL A 263 24.39 2.41 -9.34
N ASP A 264 23.40 2.08 -8.53
CA ASP A 264 23.63 1.44 -7.23
C ASP A 264 22.58 0.38 -6.94
N LEU A 265 22.93 -0.55 -6.06
CA LEU A 265 22.05 -1.58 -5.53
C LEU A 265 21.96 -1.46 -4.01
N VAL A 266 20.75 -1.22 -3.51
CA VAL A 266 20.47 -1.00 -2.08
C VAL A 266 19.27 -1.80 -1.60
N HIS A 267 19.11 -1.96 -0.30
CA HIS A 267 17.87 -2.46 0.28
C HIS A 267 16.76 -1.38 0.15
N PRO A 268 15.56 -1.69 -0.37
CA PRO A 268 14.56 -0.65 -0.67
C PRO A 268 13.96 0.06 0.54
N GLU A 269 14.09 -0.50 1.75
CA GLU A 269 13.53 0.10 2.97
C GLU A 269 14.57 0.79 3.84
N THR A 270 15.76 0.18 4.00
CA THR A 270 16.84 0.71 4.84
C THR A 270 17.78 1.61 4.04
N LEU A 271 17.80 1.43 2.71
CA LEU A 271 18.71 2.07 1.76
C LEU A 271 20.19 1.70 2.00
N GLU A 272 20.44 0.66 2.78
CA GLU A 272 21.78 0.12 2.96
C GLU A 272 22.28 -0.48 1.64
N PRO A 273 23.53 -0.19 1.23
CA PRO A 273 24.14 -0.85 0.07
C PRO A 273 24.15 -2.37 0.24
N LEU A 274 23.87 -3.08 -0.85
CA LEU A 274 23.87 -4.54 -0.87
C LEU A 274 25.03 -5.05 -1.70
N GLU A 275 25.83 -5.96 -1.13
CA GLU A 275 26.81 -6.73 -1.91
C GLU A 275 26.14 -7.81 -2.77
N GLN A 276 25.01 -8.35 -2.30
CA GLN A 276 24.18 -9.32 -3.00
C GLN A 276 22.70 -9.14 -2.66
N VAL A 277 21.82 -9.52 -3.59
CA VAL A 277 20.37 -9.58 -3.36
C VAL A 277 19.98 -10.99 -2.94
N GLU A 278 19.69 -11.22 -1.66
CA GLU A 278 19.22 -12.54 -1.21
C GLU A 278 17.72 -12.73 -1.48
N THR A 279 16.90 -11.77 -1.06
CA THR A 279 15.44 -11.82 -1.19
C THR A 279 14.86 -10.57 -1.83
N LEU A 280 15.36 -9.40 -1.44
CA LEU A 280 14.85 -8.12 -1.89
C LEU A 280 15.99 -7.10 -2.04
N GLY A 281 16.07 -6.49 -3.22
CA GLY A 281 17.00 -5.40 -3.53
C GLY A 281 16.34 -4.38 -4.44
N MET A 282 16.96 -3.21 -4.56
CA MET A 282 16.55 -2.15 -5.46
C MET A 282 17.75 -1.67 -6.25
N VAL A 283 17.71 -1.87 -7.57
CA VAL A 283 18.65 -1.23 -8.48
C VAL A 283 18.12 0.15 -8.85
N ALA A 284 18.92 1.18 -8.65
CA ALA A 284 18.54 2.56 -8.88
C ALA A 284 19.58 3.26 -9.76
N VAL A 285 19.10 4.12 -10.66
CA VAL A 285 19.93 4.88 -11.60
C VAL A 285 19.55 6.35 -11.57
N ALA A 286 20.56 7.21 -11.64
CA ALA A 286 20.40 8.60 -12.02
C ALA A 286 21.34 8.92 -13.17
N ALA A 287 20.86 9.64 -14.17
CA ALA A 287 21.63 10.03 -15.35
C ALA A 287 21.25 11.42 -15.84
N TYR A 288 22.19 12.10 -16.48
CA TYR A 288 21.93 13.34 -17.22
C TYR A 288 21.73 13.04 -18.69
N LEU A 289 20.71 13.68 -19.28
CA LEU A 289 20.54 13.79 -20.72
C LEU A 289 20.53 15.28 -21.08
N GLY A 290 21.60 15.73 -21.72
CA GLY A 290 21.88 17.17 -21.83
C GLY A 290 21.98 17.79 -20.44
N THR A 291 21.07 18.73 -20.12
CA THR A 291 21.01 19.37 -18.79
C THR A 291 19.96 18.76 -17.85
N THR A 292 19.17 17.79 -18.34
CA THR A 292 18.05 17.21 -17.59
C THR A 292 18.52 16.01 -16.79
N ARG A 293 18.40 16.09 -15.46
CA ARG A 293 18.65 14.96 -14.56
C ARG A 293 17.43 14.05 -14.47
N LEU A 294 17.58 12.80 -14.87
CA LEU A 294 16.58 11.76 -14.82
C LEU A 294 16.93 10.73 -13.76
N ILE A 295 15.91 10.10 -13.17
CA ILE A 295 16.07 9.00 -12.22
C ILE A 295 15.09 7.89 -12.56
N ASP A 296 15.47 6.67 -12.25
CA ASP A 296 14.60 5.51 -12.31
C ASP A 296 15.10 4.42 -11.34
N ASN A 297 14.24 3.46 -11.00
CA ASN A 297 14.60 2.33 -10.16
C ASN A 297 13.71 1.12 -10.44
N LEU A 298 14.20 -0.05 -10.04
CA LEU A 298 13.48 -1.31 -10.14
C LEU A 298 13.80 -2.22 -8.95
N LEU A 299 12.77 -2.86 -8.41
CA LEU A 299 12.94 -3.86 -7.35
C LEU A 299 13.33 -5.21 -7.96
N LEU A 300 14.31 -5.85 -7.34
CA LEU A 300 14.72 -7.23 -7.60
C LEU A 300 14.23 -8.08 -6.44
N ARG A 301 13.45 -9.13 -6.73
CA ARG A 301 12.79 -9.98 -5.72
C ARG A 301 13.02 -11.44 -6.02
N ASP A 302 13.71 -12.13 -5.12
CA ASP A 302 13.83 -13.58 -5.10
C ASP A 302 12.92 -14.12 -4.01
N ARG A 303 11.69 -14.44 -4.39
CA ARG A 303 10.70 -15.00 -3.48
C ARG A 303 9.82 -15.97 -4.22
N GLN A 304 9.25 -16.91 -3.49
CA GLN A 304 8.23 -17.81 -4.01
C GLN A 304 6.93 -17.02 -4.29
N PRO A 305 6.12 -17.43 -5.27
CA PRO A 305 4.90 -16.71 -5.62
C PRO A 305 3.91 -16.57 -4.47
N ILE A 306 3.12 -15.50 -4.52
CA ILE A 306 2.02 -15.23 -3.61
C ILE A 306 0.71 -15.22 -4.38
N VAL A 307 -0.28 -15.97 -3.88
CA VAL A 307 -1.66 -15.92 -4.34
C VAL A 307 -2.51 -15.26 -3.27
N ALA A 308 -3.00 -14.06 -3.56
CA ALA A 308 -3.94 -13.33 -2.70
C ALA A 308 -5.39 -13.67 -3.11
N ILE A 309 -6.20 -14.14 -2.18
CA ILE A 309 -7.62 -14.46 -2.43
C ILE A 309 -8.50 -13.62 -1.52
N ASP A 310 -9.11 -12.59 -2.07
CA ASP A 310 -10.06 -11.72 -1.39
C ASP A 310 -11.51 -12.05 -1.77
N GLY A 311 -12.45 -11.56 -0.97
CA GLY A 311 -13.87 -11.65 -1.30
C GLY A 311 -14.79 -11.65 -0.06
N PRO A 312 -16.11 -11.52 -0.26
CA PRO A 312 -17.07 -11.45 0.82
C PRO A 312 -17.19 -12.76 1.61
N ALA A 313 -17.81 -12.68 2.79
CA ALA A 313 -18.08 -13.86 3.60
C ALA A 313 -19.02 -14.83 2.83
N GLY A 314 -18.82 -16.14 2.98
CA GLY A 314 -19.65 -17.15 2.31
C GLY A 314 -19.31 -17.41 0.83
N ALA A 315 -18.35 -16.68 0.24
CA ALA A 315 -17.93 -16.90 -1.16
C ALA A 315 -17.16 -18.22 -1.40
N GLY A 316 -16.85 -18.99 -0.34
CA GLY A 316 -16.09 -20.25 -0.44
C GLY A 316 -14.56 -20.09 -0.39
N LYS A 317 -14.06 -18.90 -0.02
CA LYS A 317 -12.64 -18.54 -0.02
C LYS A 317 -11.75 -19.54 0.69
N SER A 318 -12.00 -19.81 1.97
CA SER A 318 -11.11 -20.66 2.79
C SER A 318 -10.98 -22.07 2.22
N THR A 319 -12.07 -22.63 1.67
CA THR A 319 -12.05 -23.96 1.03
C THR A 319 -11.30 -23.95 -0.29
N VAL A 320 -11.57 -22.95 -1.15
CA VAL A 320 -10.88 -22.78 -2.45
C VAL A 320 -9.39 -22.52 -2.24
N ALA A 321 -9.04 -21.55 -1.39
CA ALA A 321 -7.67 -21.16 -1.09
C ALA A 321 -6.84 -22.32 -0.54
N ARG A 322 -7.41 -23.15 0.35
CA ARG A 322 -6.75 -24.35 0.85
C ARG A 322 -6.44 -25.36 -0.26
N ARG A 323 -7.40 -25.64 -1.14
CA ARG A 323 -7.20 -26.58 -2.26
C ARG A 323 -6.22 -26.03 -3.30
N VAL A 324 -6.26 -24.72 -3.57
CA VAL A 324 -5.28 -24.05 -4.44
C VAL A 324 -3.87 -24.16 -3.85
N ALA A 325 -3.71 -23.90 -2.55
CA ALA A 325 -2.44 -24.04 -1.85
C ALA A 325 -1.87 -25.46 -1.97
N GLN A 326 -2.71 -26.47 -1.75
CA GLN A 326 -2.34 -27.88 -1.92
C GLN A 326 -1.93 -28.22 -3.36
N ARG A 327 -2.70 -27.78 -4.36
CA ARG A 327 -2.42 -28.05 -5.78
C ARG A 327 -1.14 -27.36 -6.27
N LEU A 328 -0.82 -26.18 -5.74
CA LEU A 328 0.35 -25.39 -6.12
C LEU A 328 1.57 -25.65 -5.21
N ASN A 329 1.45 -26.51 -4.21
CA ASN A 329 2.47 -26.74 -3.18
C ASN A 329 2.94 -25.44 -2.48
N LEU A 330 1.97 -24.60 -2.11
CA LEU A 330 2.17 -23.33 -1.40
C LEU A 330 1.59 -23.41 0.02
N LEU A 331 2.08 -22.58 0.93
CA LEU A 331 1.58 -22.48 2.30
C LEU A 331 0.22 -21.78 2.34
N TYR A 332 -0.80 -22.43 2.91
CA TYR A 332 -2.11 -21.82 3.15
C TYR A 332 -2.10 -20.97 4.42
N LEU A 333 -2.48 -19.69 4.30
CA LEU A 333 -2.63 -18.76 5.43
C LEU A 333 -4.04 -18.17 5.48
N ASP A 334 -4.70 -18.32 6.63
CA ASP A 334 -5.98 -17.69 6.95
C ASP A 334 -5.73 -16.41 7.76
N SER A 335 -5.87 -15.24 7.12
CA SER A 335 -5.71 -13.96 7.82
C SER A 335 -6.74 -13.77 8.95
N GLY A 336 -7.92 -14.36 8.81
CA GLY A 336 -8.99 -14.36 9.79
C GLY A 336 -8.58 -15.02 11.11
N ALA A 337 -7.70 -16.01 11.08
CA ALA A 337 -7.17 -16.65 12.28
C ALA A 337 -6.42 -15.66 13.18
N MET A 338 -5.66 -14.71 12.61
CA MET A 338 -4.93 -13.69 13.39
C MET A 338 -5.88 -12.78 14.17
N TYR A 339 -6.95 -12.32 13.53
CA TYR A 339 -7.97 -11.50 14.20
C TYR A 339 -8.70 -12.28 15.31
N ARG A 340 -8.95 -13.58 15.10
CA ARG A 340 -9.54 -14.45 16.13
C ARG A 340 -8.59 -14.69 17.29
N ALA A 341 -7.27 -14.78 17.05
CA ALA A 341 -6.27 -14.90 18.11
C ALA A 341 -6.26 -13.67 19.02
N VAL A 342 -6.30 -12.45 18.44
CA VAL A 342 -6.46 -11.20 19.22
C VAL A 342 -7.77 -11.21 20.02
N THR A 343 -8.86 -11.61 19.38
CA THR A 343 -10.18 -11.70 20.05
C THR A 343 -10.16 -12.68 21.22
N TRP A 344 -9.57 -13.86 21.03
CA TRP A 344 -9.40 -14.86 22.08
C TRP A 344 -8.55 -14.31 23.23
N LEU A 345 -7.42 -13.67 22.95
CA LEU A 345 -6.55 -13.09 23.99
C LEU A 345 -7.27 -12.00 24.79
N ALA A 346 -8.07 -11.16 24.14
CA ALA A 346 -8.85 -10.12 24.82
C ALA A 346 -9.89 -10.74 25.76
N LEU A 347 -10.60 -11.77 25.31
CA LEU A 347 -11.55 -12.51 26.15
C LEU A 347 -10.87 -13.21 27.33
N GLU A 348 -9.74 -13.88 27.08
CA GLU A 348 -8.95 -14.58 28.10
C GLU A 348 -8.45 -13.63 29.20
N ARG A 349 -8.07 -12.40 28.83
CA ARG A 349 -7.62 -11.36 29.76
C ARG A 349 -8.75 -10.51 30.35
N GLY A 350 -10.01 -10.79 29.99
CA GLY A 350 -11.17 -10.02 30.46
C GLY A 350 -11.17 -8.56 30.00
N VAL A 351 -10.56 -8.25 28.85
CA VAL A 351 -10.57 -6.91 28.26
C VAL A 351 -11.93 -6.64 27.62
N ASP A 352 -12.52 -5.48 27.92
CA ASP A 352 -13.74 -5.05 27.24
C ASP A 352 -13.46 -4.83 25.75
N LEU A 353 -14.14 -5.58 24.88
CA LEU A 353 -13.96 -5.51 23.43
C LEU A 353 -14.48 -4.19 22.83
N HIS A 354 -15.24 -3.40 23.60
CA HIS A 354 -15.65 -2.05 23.23
C HIS A 354 -14.65 -0.97 23.65
N ASP A 355 -13.70 -1.29 24.53
CA ASP A 355 -12.62 -0.37 24.91
C ASP A 355 -11.51 -0.44 23.85
N GLU A 356 -11.64 0.40 22.82
CA GLU A 356 -10.66 0.49 21.73
C GLU A 356 -9.25 0.84 22.23
N VAL A 357 -9.12 1.55 23.36
CA VAL A 357 -7.82 1.89 23.95
C VAL A 357 -7.20 0.66 24.59
N ALA A 358 -7.95 -0.08 25.40
CA ALA A 358 -7.47 -1.32 26.01
C ALA A 358 -7.11 -2.38 24.95
N ILE A 359 -7.88 -2.47 23.86
CA ILE A 359 -7.56 -3.37 22.74
C ILE A 359 -6.29 -2.89 21.98
N ALA A 360 -6.10 -1.58 21.81
CA ALA A 360 -4.89 -1.03 21.21
C ALA A 360 -3.63 -1.36 22.03
N GLU A 361 -3.68 -1.20 23.35
CA GLU A 361 -2.60 -1.59 24.27
C GLU A 361 -2.38 -3.11 24.28
N LEU A 362 -3.44 -3.90 24.16
CA LEU A 362 -3.32 -5.35 24.10
C LEU A 362 -2.59 -5.81 22.82
N VAL A 363 -2.95 -5.24 21.67
CA VAL A 363 -2.44 -5.69 20.37
C VAL A 363 -1.02 -5.20 20.07
N SER A 364 -0.58 -4.08 20.66
CA SER A 364 0.78 -3.54 20.42
C SER A 364 1.88 -4.52 20.80
N ASP A 365 1.64 -5.35 21.81
CA ASP A 365 2.59 -6.33 22.33
C ASP A 365 2.34 -7.75 21.79
N CYS A 366 1.38 -7.93 20.87
CA CYS A 366 1.05 -9.24 20.34
C CYS A 366 2.05 -9.67 19.26
N ASP A 367 2.69 -10.81 19.48
CA ASP A 367 3.42 -11.55 18.44
C ASP A 367 2.55 -12.71 17.95
N ILE A 368 2.09 -12.64 16.69
CA ILE A 368 1.22 -13.66 16.09
C ILE A 368 1.95 -14.34 14.94
N HIS A 369 2.06 -15.65 15.05
CA HIS A 369 2.72 -16.48 14.05
C HIS A 369 1.79 -17.56 13.53
N LEU A 370 1.70 -17.68 12.22
CA LEU A 370 1.07 -18.76 11.47
C LEU A 370 2.14 -19.67 10.83
N ALA A 371 1.94 -20.99 10.90
CA ALA A 371 2.79 -21.97 10.23
C ALA A 371 1.95 -23.12 9.65
N ALA A 372 2.53 -23.91 8.74
CA ALA A 372 1.92 -25.16 8.31
C ALA A 372 1.75 -26.11 9.50
N SER A 373 0.66 -26.87 9.50
CA SER A 373 0.45 -27.91 10.53
C SER A 373 1.37 -29.12 10.36
N GLY A 374 1.94 -29.32 9.17
CA GLY A 374 2.69 -30.52 8.81
C GLY A 374 1.83 -31.78 8.87
N ASP A 375 2.46 -32.90 9.17
CA ASP A 375 1.81 -34.22 9.29
C ASP A 375 1.27 -34.52 10.70
N ASP A 376 1.11 -33.50 11.55
CA ASP A 376 0.62 -33.65 12.92
C ASP A 376 -0.87 -34.09 12.92
N PRO A 377 -1.19 -35.33 13.36
CA PRO A 377 -2.56 -35.84 13.30
C PRO A 377 -3.55 -35.03 14.12
N ALA A 378 -3.09 -34.37 15.21
CA ALA A 378 -3.93 -33.53 16.06
C ALA A 378 -4.45 -32.27 15.33
N PHE A 379 -3.78 -31.89 14.24
CA PHE A 379 -4.12 -30.73 13.43
C PHE A 379 -4.45 -31.09 11.98
N ALA A 380 -4.72 -32.37 11.66
CA ALA A 380 -5.07 -32.79 10.30
C ALA A 380 -6.28 -32.03 9.70
N ALA A 381 -7.19 -31.55 10.56
CA ALA A 381 -8.34 -30.73 10.15
C ALA A 381 -8.00 -29.25 9.85
N PHE A 382 -6.81 -28.79 10.23
CA PHE A 382 -6.34 -27.41 10.13
C PHE A 382 -5.06 -27.36 9.31
N PRO A 383 -5.05 -26.78 8.10
CA PRO A 383 -3.83 -26.75 7.27
C PRO A 383 -2.73 -25.84 7.84
N SER A 384 -3.11 -24.88 8.68
CA SER A 384 -2.20 -23.99 9.37
C SER A 384 -2.53 -23.89 10.86
N ARG A 385 -1.47 -23.78 11.65
CA ARG A 385 -1.48 -23.53 13.09
C ARG A 385 -1.18 -22.07 13.36
N ILE A 386 -1.68 -21.59 14.50
CA ILE A 386 -1.50 -20.21 14.94
C ILE A 386 -1.02 -20.15 16.39
N TRP A 387 -0.05 -19.28 16.63
CA TRP A 387 0.44 -18.92 17.95
C TRP A 387 0.22 -17.44 18.20
N ILE A 388 -0.07 -17.10 19.45
CA ILE A 388 -0.08 -15.71 19.95
C ILE A 388 0.76 -15.67 21.23
N ASN A 389 1.77 -14.81 21.25
CA ASN A 389 2.73 -14.68 22.35
C ASN A 389 3.34 -16.03 22.78
N GLY A 390 3.67 -16.87 21.79
CA GLY A 390 4.24 -18.21 21.98
C GLY A 390 3.22 -19.31 22.36
N GLN A 391 1.96 -18.98 22.65
CA GLN A 391 0.93 -19.97 22.95
C GLN A 391 0.22 -20.44 21.67
N GLU A 392 0.15 -21.75 21.48
CA GLU A 392 -0.61 -22.39 20.39
C GLU A 392 -2.12 -22.28 20.67
N VAL A 393 -2.89 -21.65 19.77
CA VAL A 393 -4.31 -21.34 20.01
C VAL A 393 -5.24 -21.80 18.89
N THR A 394 -4.78 -22.63 17.96
CA THR A 394 -5.53 -23.04 16.75
C THR A 394 -6.93 -23.55 17.10
N GLN A 395 -7.07 -24.49 18.04
CA GLN A 395 -8.40 -25.00 18.38
C GLN A 395 -9.22 -23.97 19.17
N LEU A 396 -8.58 -23.23 20.07
CA LEU A 396 -9.22 -22.25 20.98
C LEU A 396 -9.91 -21.10 20.21
N ILE A 397 -9.26 -20.59 19.17
CA ILE A 397 -9.80 -19.47 18.37
C ILE A 397 -11.03 -19.80 17.53
N ARG A 398 -11.41 -21.09 17.47
CA ARG A 398 -12.57 -21.59 16.72
C ARG A 398 -13.79 -21.82 17.62
N GLY A 399 -13.68 -21.55 18.92
CA GLY A 399 -14.81 -21.61 19.84
C GLY A 399 -15.95 -20.64 19.49
N PRO A 400 -17.19 -20.92 19.95
CA PRO A 400 -18.35 -20.04 19.73
C PRO A 400 -18.13 -18.61 20.23
N ALA A 401 -17.59 -18.45 21.43
CA ALA A 401 -17.34 -17.14 22.04
C ALA A 401 -16.46 -16.23 21.17
N VAL A 402 -15.40 -16.77 20.58
CA VAL A 402 -14.52 -16.02 19.67
C VAL A 402 -15.22 -15.72 18.34
N THR A 403 -15.98 -16.69 17.82
CA THR A 403 -16.67 -16.57 16.52
C THR A 403 -17.75 -15.49 16.53
N GLU A 404 -18.46 -15.35 17.65
CA GLU A 404 -19.48 -14.30 17.83
C GLU A 404 -18.86 -12.91 17.91
N GLN A 405 -17.68 -12.78 18.54
CA GLN A 405 -17.09 -11.49 18.88
C GLN A 405 -16.02 -10.97 17.90
N VAL A 406 -15.42 -11.82 17.06
CA VAL A 406 -14.31 -11.42 16.16
C VAL A 406 -14.66 -10.26 15.23
N SER A 407 -15.94 -10.10 14.87
CA SER A 407 -16.38 -9.01 14.01
C SER A 407 -16.20 -7.62 14.64
N LEU A 408 -16.31 -7.52 15.97
CA LEU A 408 -16.09 -6.30 16.74
C LEU A 408 -14.62 -5.93 16.75
N VAL A 409 -13.75 -6.87 17.12
CA VAL A 409 -12.29 -6.67 17.21
C VAL A 409 -11.68 -6.42 15.83
N SER A 410 -12.05 -7.20 14.82
CA SER A 410 -11.50 -7.06 13.45
C SER A 410 -12.01 -5.83 12.69
N ALA A 411 -12.98 -5.10 13.23
CA ALA A 411 -13.41 -3.81 12.70
C ALA A 411 -12.57 -2.63 13.22
N GLN A 412 -11.82 -2.81 14.31
CA GLN A 412 -11.04 -1.74 14.91
C GLN A 412 -9.79 -1.39 14.08
N PRO A 413 -9.56 -0.09 13.76
CA PRO A 413 -8.41 0.38 12.99
C PRO A 413 -7.05 -0.09 13.52
N THR A 414 -6.82 0.04 14.83
CA THR A 414 -5.51 -0.25 15.44
C THR A 414 -5.15 -1.73 15.33
N VAL A 415 -6.12 -2.63 15.47
CA VAL A 415 -5.92 -4.07 15.29
C VAL A 415 -5.48 -4.35 13.85
N ARG A 416 -6.19 -3.80 12.85
CA ARG A 416 -5.84 -3.99 11.44
C ARG A 416 -4.45 -3.46 11.10
N GLN A 417 -4.14 -2.24 11.53
CA GLN A 417 -2.84 -1.61 11.27
C GLN A 417 -1.68 -2.37 11.90
N THR A 418 -1.88 -2.92 13.10
CA THR A 418 -0.86 -3.70 13.79
C THR A 418 -0.65 -5.04 13.11
N LEU A 419 -1.73 -5.76 12.80
CA LEU A 419 -1.66 -7.06 12.14
C LEU A 419 -1.16 -6.97 10.69
N LEU A 420 -1.41 -5.87 9.98
CA LEU A 420 -0.95 -5.68 8.60
C LEU A 420 0.57 -5.88 8.47
N ARG A 421 1.35 -5.35 9.44
CA ARG A 421 2.81 -5.51 9.44
C ARG A 421 3.23 -6.96 9.59
N GLN A 422 2.60 -7.70 10.49
CA GLN A 422 2.88 -9.13 10.70
C GLN A 422 2.45 -9.96 9.49
N GLN A 423 1.31 -9.64 8.87
CA GLN A 423 0.85 -10.29 7.64
C GLN A 423 1.82 -10.05 6.47
N GLN A 424 2.36 -8.85 6.34
CA GLN A 424 3.32 -8.48 5.29
C GLN A 424 4.65 -9.25 5.38
N GLN A 425 5.04 -9.73 6.57
CA GLN A 425 6.27 -10.53 6.75
C GLN A 425 6.24 -11.82 5.93
N TYR A 426 5.07 -12.46 5.79
CA TYR A 426 4.89 -13.64 4.93
C TYR A 426 5.14 -13.36 3.45
N GLY A 427 5.11 -12.09 3.04
CA GLY A 427 5.38 -11.66 1.68
C GLY A 427 6.87 -11.53 1.34
N VAL A 428 7.77 -11.63 2.33
CA VAL A 428 9.23 -11.52 2.14
C VAL A 428 9.75 -12.74 1.39
N THR A 429 9.54 -13.94 1.94
CA THR A 429 9.90 -15.20 1.29
C THR A 429 8.83 -15.65 0.29
N GLY A 430 7.59 -15.18 0.46
CA GLY A 430 6.44 -15.58 -0.32
C GLY A 430 6.15 -17.08 -0.17
N GLY A 431 5.61 -17.69 -1.23
CA GLY A 431 5.28 -19.12 -1.24
C GLY A 431 3.97 -19.42 -0.51
N VAL A 432 3.04 -18.46 -0.56
CA VAL A 432 1.81 -18.50 0.24
C VAL A 432 0.57 -18.30 -0.63
N VAL A 433 -0.50 -19.00 -0.28
CA VAL A 433 -1.86 -18.64 -0.64
C VAL A 433 -2.53 -18.06 0.60
N MET A 434 -2.77 -16.76 0.59
CA MET A 434 -3.38 -16.06 1.73
C MET A 434 -4.76 -15.59 1.37
N GLU A 435 -5.74 -15.89 2.24
CA GLU A 435 -7.13 -15.48 2.06
C GLU A 435 -7.57 -14.46 3.10
N GLY A 436 -8.45 -13.54 2.68
CA GLY A 436 -8.94 -12.47 3.52
C GLY A 436 -9.88 -11.52 2.79
N ARG A 437 -9.77 -10.24 3.16
CA ARG A 437 -10.63 -9.16 2.64
C ARG A 437 -9.84 -8.05 1.93
N ASP A 438 -8.58 -7.90 2.33
CA ASP A 438 -7.67 -6.84 1.93
C ASP A 438 -6.27 -7.39 1.59
N ILE A 439 -6.18 -8.67 1.23
CA ILE A 439 -4.90 -9.33 0.94
C ILE A 439 -4.28 -8.74 -0.31
N GLY A 440 -5.00 -8.66 -1.42
CA GLY A 440 -4.50 -8.13 -2.69
C GLY A 440 -4.41 -6.60 -2.73
N THR A 441 -5.09 -5.90 -1.82
CA THR A 441 -5.13 -4.42 -1.78
C THR A 441 -4.12 -3.82 -0.79
N GLN A 442 -3.99 -4.40 0.41
CA GLN A 442 -3.18 -3.85 1.51
C GLN A 442 -2.02 -4.76 1.92
N VAL A 443 -2.27 -6.06 2.09
CA VAL A 443 -1.25 -6.99 2.60
C VAL A 443 -0.18 -7.27 1.53
N PHE A 444 -0.59 -7.80 0.38
CA PHE A 444 0.24 -8.15 -0.76
C PHE A 444 -0.22 -7.41 -2.04
N PRO A 445 -0.09 -6.08 -2.10
CA PRO A 445 -0.39 -5.31 -3.31
C PRO A 445 0.54 -5.62 -4.48
N GLN A 446 1.57 -6.44 -4.27
CA GLN A 446 2.49 -6.93 -5.29
C GLN A 446 2.43 -8.46 -5.43
N ALA A 447 1.36 -9.12 -4.98
CA ALA A 447 1.16 -10.56 -5.21
C ALA A 447 1.11 -10.86 -6.71
N GLU A 448 1.74 -11.96 -7.12
CA GLU A 448 1.84 -12.39 -8.52
C GLU A 448 0.47 -12.81 -9.09
N LEU A 449 -0.42 -13.32 -8.24
CA LEU A 449 -1.82 -13.57 -8.58
C LEU A 449 -2.74 -13.02 -7.49
N LYS A 450 -3.72 -12.21 -7.90
CA LYS A 450 -4.79 -11.72 -7.03
C LYS A 450 -6.14 -12.15 -7.58
N ILE A 451 -6.91 -12.86 -6.76
CA ILE A 451 -8.26 -13.33 -7.09
C ILE A 451 -9.24 -12.60 -6.18
N PHE A 452 -10.28 -12.01 -6.77
CA PHE A 452 -11.43 -11.54 -6.03
C PHE A 452 -12.57 -12.53 -6.23
N LEU A 453 -12.72 -13.44 -5.27
CA LEU A 453 -13.70 -14.51 -5.30
C LEU A 453 -15.05 -13.98 -4.84
N THR A 454 -16.07 -14.07 -5.69
CA THR A 454 -17.41 -13.57 -5.37
C THR A 454 -18.51 -14.56 -5.73
N ALA A 455 -19.70 -14.33 -5.20
CA ALA A 455 -20.93 -15.04 -5.51
C ALA A 455 -22.12 -14.13 -5.21
N SER A 456 -23.25 -14.36 -5.89
CA SER A 456 -24.49 -13.64 -5.56
C SER A 456 -24.86 -13.84 -4.09
N VAL A 457 -25.51 -12.83 -3.49
CA VAL A 457 -26.01 -12.89 -2.11
C VAL A 457 -26.90 -14.12 -1.94
N ALA A 458 -27.79 -14.38 -2.91
CA ALA A 458 -28.65 -15.56 -2.94
C ALA A 458 -27.88 -16.88 -2.92
N GLU A 459 -26.83 -17.03 -3.73
CA GLU A 459 -26.04 -18.26 -3.73
C GLU A 459 -25.30 -18.45 -2.40
N ARG A 460 -24.77 -17.38 -1.81
CA ARG A 460 -24.12 -17.42 -0.50
C ARG A 460 -25.09 -17.75 0.63
N ALA A 461 -26.33 -17.24 0.57
CA ALA A 461 -27.40 -17.60 1.49
C ALA A 461 -27.76 -19.09 1.39
N ARG A 462 -27.90 -19.64 0.18
CA ARG A 462 -28.14 -21.08 -0.02
C ARG A 462 -27.00 -21.96 0.50
N ARG A 463 -25.74 -21.55 0.31
CA ARG A 463 -24.58 -22.24 0.88
C ARG A 463 -24.62 -22.22 2.40
N ARG A 464 -24.89 -21.06 2.99
CA ARG A 464 -24.99 -20.91 4.44
C ARG A 464 -26.11 -21.75 5.04
N GLN A 465 -27.28 -21.79 4.39
CA GLN A 465 -28.41 -22.62 4.83
C GLN A 465 -28.04 -24.11 4.84
N ARG A 466 -27.34 -24.59 3.81
CA ARG A 466 -26.81 -25.97 3.75
C ARG A 466 -25.80 -26.25 4.87
N ASP A 467 -24.90 -25.31 5.15
CA ASP A 467 -23.92 -25.45 6.23
C ASP A 467 -24.61 -25.54 7.61
N LEU A 468 -25.62 -24.71 7.86
CA LEU A 468 -26.42 -24.75 9.09
C LEU A 468 -27.13 -26.09 9.26
N ALA A 469 -27.74 -26.59 8.18
CA ALA A 469 -28.40 -27.90 8.18
C ALA A 469 -27.42 -29.04 8.45
N ALA A 470 -26.22 -29.00 7.85
CA ALA A 470 -25.16 -29.98 8.09
C ALA A 470 -24.66 -29.97 9.55
N GLN A 471 -24.72 -28.80 10.21
CA GLN A 471 -24.37 -28.62 11.62
C GLN A 471 -25.54 -28.85 12.58
N GLN A 472 -26.69 -29.34 12.09
CA GLN A 472 -27.92 -29.54 12.88
C GLN A 472 -28.41 -28.28 13.61
N GLN A 473 -28.13 -27.11 13.05
CA GLN A 473 -28.62 -25.82 13.57
C GLN A 473 -30.03 -25.52 13.05
N PRO A 474 -30.79 -24.62 13.73
CA PRO A 474 -32.13 -24.25 13.30
C PRO A 474 -32.17 -23.75 11.85
N ALA A 475 -33.22 -24.13 11.12
CA ALA A 475 -33.42 -23.68 9.75
C ALA A 475 -33.75 -22.19 9.74
N VAL A 476 -32.85 -21.39 9.16
CA VAL A 476 -33.04 -19.96 8.93
C VAL A 476 -33.62 -19.77 7.51
N PRO A 477 -34.67 -18.95 7.32
CA PRO A 477 -35.20 -18.58 6.02
C PRO A 477 -34.14 -17.95 5.10
N LEU A 478 -34.24 -18.18 3.79
CA LEU A 478 -33.24 -17.69 2.82
C LEU A 478 -33.22 -16.16 2.74
N ASP A 479 -34.38 -15.51 2.78
CA ASP A 479 -34.53 -14.05 2.77
C ASP A 479 -33.86 -13.40 3.99
N GLU A 480 -34.00 -14.00 5.17
CA GLU A 480 -33.31 -13.52 6.38
C GLU A 480 -31.78 -13.68 6.27
N LEU A 481 -31.31 -14.80 5.71
CA LEU A 481 -29.88 -15.01 5.45
C LEU A 481 -29.33 -14.03 4.40
N GLU A 482 -30.09 -13.74 3.34
CA GLU A 482 -29.71 -12.77 2.32
C GLU A 482 -29.55 -11.37 2.91
N LEU A 483 -30.53 -10.91 3.70
CA LEU A 483 -30.46 -9.62 4.39
C LEU A 483 -29.26 -9.53 5.35
N ALA A 484 -29.02 -10.59 6.13
CA ALA A 484 -27.89 -10.63 7.06
C ALA A 484 -26.53 -10.61 6.33
N ILE A 485 -26.43 -11.29 5.19
CA ILE A 485 -25.23 -11.31 4.35
C ILE A 485 -25.01 -9.94 3.70
N ASP A 486 -26.06 -9.33 3.15
CA ASP A 486 -25.97 -8.02 2.50
C ASP A 486 -25.54 -6.92 3.48
N GLU A 487 -26.15 -6.88 4.67
CA GLU A 487 -25.77 -5.92 5.72
C GLU A 487 -24.32 -6.14 6.19
N ARG A 488 -23.85 -7.39 6.20
CA ARG A 488 -22.46 -7.70 6.53
C ARG A 488 -21.50 -7.22 5.44
N ASP A 489 -21.81 -7.45 4.18
CA ASP A 489 -20.97 -7.00 3.06
C ASP A 489 -20.93 -5.47 2.99
N ARG A 490 -22.05 -4.80 3.25
CA ARG A 490 -22.11 -3.35 3.39
C ARG A 490 -21.18 -2.86 4.51
N LYS A 491 -21.21 -3.50 5.68
CA LYS A 491 -20.28 -3.16 6.79
C LYS A 491 -18.83 -3.42 6.43
N ASP A 492 -18.52 -4.53 5.78
CA ASP A 492 -17.14 -4.91 5.42
C ASP A 492 -16.54 -4.00 4.34
N SER A 493 -17.36 -3.58 3.36
CA SER A 493 -16.94 -2.69 2.26
C SER A 493 -16.88 -1.21 2.66
N SER A 494 -17.63 -0.81 3.70
CA SER A 494 -17.67 0.57 4.21
C SER A 494 -16.74 0.83 5.41
N ARG A 495 -15.87 -0.12 5.78
CA ARG A 495 -14.87 0.10 6.83
C ARG A 495 -13.91 1.23 6.48
N LEU A 496 -13.46 1.95 7.51
CA LEU A 496 -12.39 2.94 7.39
C LEU A 496 -11.06 2.25 7.00
N VAL A 497 -10.55 1.40 7.89
CA VAL A 497 -9.30 0.69 7.62
C VAL A 497 -9.55 -0.62 6.88
N SER A 498 -8.84 -0.80 5.76
CA SER A 498 -8.86 -1.99 4.92
C SER A 498 -10.27 -2.50 4.53
N PRO A 499 -11.07 -1.68 3.84
CA PRO A 499 -12.38 -2.11 3.35
C PRO A 499 -12.25 -3.28 2.37
N LEU A 500 -13.25 -4.17 2.38
CA LEU A 500 -13.37 -5.23 1.37
C LEU A 500 -13.53 -4.59 -0.01
N ARG A 501 -12.48 -4.69 -0.84
CA ARG A 501 -12.46 -4.14 -2.20
C ARG A 501 -11.62 -5.03 -3.11
N GLN A 502 -12.00 -5.09 -4.38
CA GLN A 502 -11.19 -5.70 -5.42
C GLN A 502 -9.96 -4.83 -5.70
N ALA A 503 -8.77 -5.43 -5.73
CA ALA A 503 -7.57 -4.73 -6.20
C ALA A 503 -7.63 -4.51 -7.71
N ASP A 504 -6.99 -3.45 -8.22
CA ASP A 504 -7.10 -3.03 -9.64
C ASP A 504 -6.69 -4.10 -10.64
N ASP A 505 -5.70 -4.90 -10.27
CA ASP A 505 -5.13 -5.99 -11.04
C ASP A 505 -5.67 -7.37 -10.62
N ALA A 506 -6.64 -7.41 -9.68
CA ALA A 506 -7.27 -8.65 -9.26
C ALA A 506 -8.29 -9.15 -10.29
N ILE A 507 -8.28 -10.46 -10.51
CA ILE A 507 -9.22 -11.15 -11.39
C ILE A 507 -10.47 -11.48 -10.58
N ALA A 508 -11.61 -10.91 -10.97
CA ALA A 508 -12.89 -11.27 -10.38
C ALA A 508 -13.33 -12.66 -10.88
N LEU A 509 -13.65 -13.57 -9.95
CA LEU A 509 -14.15 -14.91 -10.26
C LEU A 509 -15.50 -15.10 -9.56
N ILE A 510 -16.56 -15.17 -10.37
CA ILE A 510 -17.93 -15.43 -9.91
C ILE A 510 -18.11 -16.95 -9.76
N THR A 511 -18.44 -17.39 -8.55
CA THR A 511 -18.54 -18.82 -8.20
C THR A 511 -19.95 -19.38 -8.28
N ASP A 512 -20.91 -18.60 -8.77
CA ASP A 512 -22.31 -19.02 -8.93
C ASP A 512 -22.38 -20.21 -9.90
N GLY A 513 -23.01 -21.30 -9.45
CA GLY A 513 -23.16 -22.52 -10.24
C GLY A 513 -21.88 -23.31 -10.52
N LEU A 514 -20.71 -22.86 -10.05
CA LEU A 514 -19.45 -23.59 -10.19
C LEU A 514 -19.22 -24.52 -9.00
N SER A 515 -18.68 -25.71 -9.28
CA SER A 515 -18.16 -26.57 -8.21
C SER A 515 -16.87 -25.97 -7.63
N ILE A 516 -16.49 -26.41 -6.42
CA ILE A 516 -15.22 -25.99 -5.82
C ILE A 516 -14.04 -26.39 -6.71
N ASP A 517 -14.10 -27.56 -7.33
CA ASP A 517 -13.02 -28.06 -8.18
C ASP A 517 -12.89 -27.24 -9.48
N ASP A 518 -14.00 -26.82 -10.10
CA ASP A 518 -13.97 -25.92 -11.26
C ASP A 518 -13.30 -24.58 -10.93
N VAL A 519 -13.59 -24.04 -9.74
CA VAL A 519 -13.01 -22.78 -9.27
C VAL A 519 -11.51 -22.94 -9.01
N VAL A 520 -11.11 -24.03 -8.35
CA VAL A 520 -9.71 -24.33 -8.06
C VAL A 520 -8.92 -24.50 -9.37
N GLU A 521 -9.44 -25.26 -10.33
CA GLU A 521 -8.79 -25.50 -11.61
C GLU A 521 -8.58 -24.19 -12.39
N LYS A 522 -9.58 -23.30 -12.41
CA LYS A 522 -9.45 -21.96 -13.01
C LYS A 522 -8.34 -21.14 -12.36
N ILE A 523 -8.24 -21.14 -11.02
CA ILE A 523 -7.19 -20.38 -10.32
C ILE A 523 -5.81 -20.97 -10.60
N VAL A 524 -5.67 -22.29 -10.64
CA VAL A 524 -4.41 -22.98 -10.98
C VAL A 524 -3.99 -22.68 -12.42
N GLN A 525 -4.93 -22.69 -13.37
CA GLN A 525 -4.66 -22.31 -14.75
C GLN A 525 -4.14 -20.86 -14.84
N LEU A 526 -4.85 -19.93 -14.19
CA LEU A 526 -4.44 -18.52 -14.14
C LEU A 526 -3.06 -18.34 -13.51
N PHE A 527 -2.72 -19.14 -12.50
CA PHE A 527 -1.40 -19.14 -11.89
C PHE A 527 -0.33 -19.58 -12.90
N ASN A 528 -0.53 -20.70 -13.60
CA ASN A 528 0.41 -21.21 -14.59
C ASN A 528 0.63 -20.21 -15.75
N GLU A 529 -0.43 -19.56 -16.22
CA GLU A 529 -0.37 -18.56 -17.28
C GLU A 529 0.35 -17.28 -16.86
N LYS A 530 0.10 -16.78 -15.64
CA LYS A 530 0.60 -15.46 -15.22
C LYS A 530 1.93 -15.50 -14.46
N VAL A 531 2.21 -16.60 -13.78
CA VAL A 531 3.31 -16.72 -12.82
C VAL A 531 4.44 -17.59 -13.35
N ILE A 532 4.13 -18.71 -14.02
CA ILE A 532 5.16 -19.65 -14.52
C ILE A 532 5.62 -19.28 -15.94
N SER A 533 4.73 -18.72 -16.76
CA SER A 533 5.02 -18.43 -18.18
C SER A 533 5.78 -17.09 -18.42
N LYS A 534 6.39 -16.52 -17.37
CA LYS A 534 7.20 -15.28 -17.38
C LYS A 534 8.52 -15.51 -16.67
#